data_AF-A0A2G6MPQ5-F1
#
_entry.id   AF-A0A2G6MPQ5-F1
#
_cell.length_a   1.000
_cell.length_b   1.000
_cell.length_c   1.000
_cell.angle_alpha   90.00
_cell.angle_beta   90.00
_cell.angle_gamma   90.00
#
_symmetry.space_group_name_H-M   'P 1'
#
loop_
_entity.id
_entity.type
_entity.pdbx_description
1 polymer ?
#
loop_
_entity_poly.entity_id
_entity_poly.type
_entity_poly.pdbx_seq_one_letter_code
_entity_poly.pdbx_strand_id
1 'polypeptide(L)'
;MIDLHTHSTASDGSLTPKQILDLARDTGIEAVALTDHDTIAGILEIKDIIHSYPFEFITGVEISCAPPPEFKSLGSIHMLGYGFSVYDCGLNDALARAAKARTTRNPQIIEKLNGLGFDISLDEVERRFGTRQTGRPHIAELLVEKGYVSDFRKAFDLYLGKNKPAYVDKFKISCRDAIRIILDAGGLPVLAHPGIIEFQHPHDLDTFINMLADAGLAGIEVYYPEHDSALRKHLSEIVHSKGLVATGGSDFHGSFNKGVDLGRGRGDLNVAISVFKKLNDRLLEIHPTPCLDILEQHLDYRFQSRSFLTNALCHRSYLNENQNTCDTDNERLEFLGDAVLGLCVGHLLMENDPLKNEGDLSRLRSSLVSETGLAHIARKIDLGRFIKLGKGEALSGGRDKNSILSDTFEAVVAAVYLDAGFDRVQAMVNRLFKKPMQQILASADFIDYKSGLQEFSQEHFGITPDYILAKEKGPDHDKTFEICLNLDTVSTTGTGKTKKAAEQDAARKALAILTPKFD
;
A
#
# COMPACT_ATOMS: atom_id res chain seq x y z
N MET A 1 10.70 -24.85 -1.50
CA MET A 1 9.98 -24.42 -2.72
C MET A 1 9.41 -23.04 -2.48
N ILE A 2 9.29 -22.19 -3.50
CA ILE A 2 8.80 -20.80 -3.36
C ILE A 2 7.64 -20.54 -4.32
N ASP A 3 6.94 -19.42 -4.12
CA ASP A 3 5.96 -18.90 -5.07
C ASP A 3 5.92 -17.36 -5.06
N LEU A 4 6.40 -16.72 -6.12
CA LEU A 4 6.51 -15.26 -6.18
C LEU A 4 5.39 -14.60 -7.00
N HIS A 5 4.40 -15.34 -7.48
CA HIS A 5 3.32 -14.78 -8.29
C HIS A 5 1.97 -15.32 -7.79
N THR A 6 1.31 -14.54 -6.95
CA THR A 6 0.06 -14.96 -6.29
C THR A 6 -0.92 -13.79 -6.15
N HIS A 7 -2.21 -14.10 -6.29
CA HIS A 7 -3.29 -13.11 -6.29
C HIS A 7 -4.27 -13.37 -5.17
N SER A 8 -4.71 -12.29 -4.53
CA SER A 8 -5.63 -12.30 -3.41
C SER A 8 -6.97 -11.64 -3.75
N THR A 9 -7.90 -11.62 -2.80
CA THR A 9 -9.16 -10.88 -2.94
C THR A 9 -8.97 -9.36 -3.06
N ALA A 10 -7.75 -8.83 -2.86
CA ALA A 10 -7.46 -7.43 -3.15
C ALA A 10 -7.53 -7.11 -4.65
N SER A 11 -7.37 -8.13 -5.51
CA SER A 11 -7.59 -8.06 -6.95
C SER A 11 -8.56 -9.14 -7.44
N ASP A 12 -8.07 -10.19 -8.12
CA ASP A 12 -8.88 -11.26 -8.73
C ASP A 12 -8.56 -12.68 -8.23
N GLY A 13 -7.87 -12.80 -7.09
CA GLY A 13 -7.77 -14.05 -6.36
C GLY A 13 -9.02 -14.40 -5.55
N SER A 14 -9.22 -15.69 -5.28
CA SER A 14 -10.37 -16.17 -4.48
C SER A 14 -10.11 -16.26 -2.97
N LEU A 15 -8.87 -16.05 -2.51
CA LEU A 15 -8.47 -16.15 -1.10
C LEU A 15 -8.04 -14.79 -0.58
N THR A 16 -8.38 -14.48 0.67
CA THR A 16 -7.87 -13.28 1.35
C THR A 16 -6.35 -13.31 1.48
N PRO A 17 -5.67 -12.15 1.57
CA PRO A 17 -4.24 -12.08 1.84
C PRO A 17 -3.81 -12.99 2.99
N LYS A 18 -4.53 -12.95 4.13
CA LYS A 18 -4.26 -13.81 5.28
C LYS A 18 -4.44 -15.31 4.97
N GLN A 19 -5.46 -15.70 4.23
CA GLN A 19 -5.67 -17.09 3.82
C GLN A 19 -4.54 -17.61 2.92
N ILE A 20 -3.97 -16.76 2.06
CA ILE A 20 -2.79 -17.12 1.27
C ILE A 20 -1.59 -17.37 2.17
N LEU A 21 -1.36 -16.55 3.19
CA LEU A 21 -0.27 -16.78 4.15
C LEU A 21 -0.47 -18.07 4.95
N ASP A 22 -1.69 -18.34 5.42
CA ASP A 22 -2.04 -19.58 6.12
C ASP A 22 -1.79 -20.80 5.20
N LEU A 23 -2.19 -20.71 3.93
CA LEU A 23 -1.94 -21.75 2.93
C LEU A 23 -0.43 -21.94 2.64
N ALA A 24 0.34 -20.86 2.53
CA ALA A 24 1.79 -20.91 2.33
C ALA A 24 2.50 -21.64 3.47
N ARG A 25 2.11 -21.37 4.72
CA ARG A 25 2.59 -22.09 5.90
C ARG A 25 2.27 -23.57 5.82
N ASP A 26 1.01 -23.89 5.56
CA ASP A 26 0.52 -25.27 5.59
C ASP A 26 1.08 -26.13 4.44
N THR A 27 1.45 -25.50 3.32
CA THR A 27 2.10 -26.15 2.16
C THR A 27 3.63 -26.23 2.27
N GLY A 28 4.24 -25.60 3.27
CA GLY A 28 5.69 -25.59 3.47
C GLY A 28 6.45 -24.75 2.44
N ILE A 29 5.82 -23.68 1.92
CA ILE A 29 6.52 -22.70 1.09
C ILE A 29 7.56 -21.96 1.92
N GLU A 30 8.76 -21.80 1.36
CA GLU A 30 9.89 -21.14 2.02
C GLU A 30 9.93 -19.63 1.74
N ALA A 31 9.36 -19.18 0.62
CA ALA A 31 9.24 -17.76 0.29
C ALA A 31 8.00 -17.47 -0.56
N VAL A 32 7.29 -16.38 -0.29
CA VAL A 32 6.07 -15.98 -1.01
C VAL A 32 6.00 -14.48 -1.29
N ALA A 33 5.34 -14.10 -2.38
CA ALA A 33 4.98 -12.71 -2.68
C ALA A 33 3.49 -12.60 -3.05
N LEU A 34 2.81 -11.58 -2.53
CA LEU A 34 1.51 -11.15 -3.05
C LEU A 34 1.73 -10.17 -4.19
N THR A 35 1.20 -10.45 -5.38
CA THR A 35 1.41 -9.68 -6.60
C THR A 35 0.09 -9.25 -7.22
N ASP A 36 -0.85 -8.81 -6.37
CA ASP A 36 -2.18 -8.39 -6.79
C ASP A 36 -2.14 -7.38 -7.95
N HIS A 37 -3.11 -7.52 -8.86
CA HIS A 37 -3.19 -6.67 -10.04
C HIS A 37 -3.44 -5.20 -9.72
N ASP A 38 -2.52 -4.34 -10.18
CA ASP A 38 -2.62 -2.88 -10.11
C ASP A 38 -2.87 -2.33 -8.68
N THR A 39 -2.56 -3.09 -7.62
CA THR A 39 -2.81 -2.69 -6.22
C THR A 39 -1.90 -3.39 -5.23
N ILE A 40 -1.62 -2.73 -4.10
CA ILE A 40 -0.88 -3.30 -2.96
C ILE A 40 -1.76 -3.45 -1.71
N ALA A 41 -3.09 -3.30 -1.84
CA ALA A 41 -4.00 -3.33 -0.71
C ALA A 41 -3.89 -4.64 0.10
N GLY A 42 -3.66 -5.77 -0.57
CA GLY A 42 -3.45 -7.06 0.08
C GLY A 42 -2.20 -7.09 0.97
N ILE A 43 -1.11 -6.45 0.54
CA ILE A 43 0.13 -6.32 1.33
C ILE A 43 -0.13 -5.46 2.57
N LEU A 44 -0.83 -4.33 2.41
CA LEU A 44 -1.14 -3.43 3.52
C LEU A 44 -2.01 -4.10 4.59
N GLU A 45 -2.87 -5.06 4.21
CA GLU A 45 -3.69 -5.84 5.15
C GLU A 45 -2.84 -6.77 6.03
N ILE A 46 -1.77 -7.34 5.49
CA ILE A 46 -0.96 -8.36 6.18
C ILE A 46 0.34 -7.83 6.78
N LYS A 47 0.70 -6.56 6.51
CA LYS A 47 2.01 -6.00 6.87
C LYS A 47 2.36 -6.15 8.36
N ASP A 48 1.36 -6.07 9.24
CA ASP A 48 1.57 -6.12 10.69
C ASP A 48 1.64 -7.56 11.23
N ILE A 49 1.17 -8.55 10.45
CA ILE A 49 1.13 -9.96 10.86
C ILE A 49 2.15 -10.83 10.12
N ILE A 50 2.69 -10.38 8.99
CA ILE A 50 3.56 -11.19 8.13
C ILE A 50 4.81 -11.71 8.86
N HIS A 51 5.37 -10.92 9.78
CA HIS A 51 6.53 -11.29 10.59
C HIS A 51 6.29 -12.47 11.55
N SER A 52 5.03 -12.85 11.78
CA SER A 52 4.67 -14.02 12.60
C SER A 52 4.69 -15.35 11.82
N TYR A 53 4.84 -15.30 10.49
CA TYR A 53 4.85 -16.48 9.63
C TYR A 53 6.29 -17.03 9.47
N PRO A 54 6.46 -18.36 9.29
CA PRO A 54 7.78 -19.02 9.31
C PRO A 54 8.48 -19.06 7.94
N PHE A 55 8.12 -18.18 7.02
CA PHE A 55 8.66 -18.13 5.66
C PHE A 55 9.08 -16.72 5.29
N GLU A 56 9.90 -16.61 4.25
CA GLU A 56 10.31 -15.31 3.72
C GLU A 56 9.17 -14.65 2.93
N PHE A 57 9.06 -13.33 3.05
CA PHE A 57 8.06 -12.55 2.31
C PHE A 57 8.73 -11.40 1.58
N ILE A 58 8.31 -11.16 0.34
CA ILE A 58 8.71 -9.99 -0.43
C ILE A 58 7.48 -9.26 -0.96
N THR A 59 7.50 -7.93 -0.90
CA THR A 59 6.44 -7.10 -1.48
C THR A 59 6.38 -7.34 -2.98
N GLY A 60 5.16 -7.46 -3.51
CA GLY A 60 4.90 -7.76 -4.91
C GLY A 60 3.76 -6.90 -5.48
N VAL A 61 3.74 -6.70 -6.79
CA VAL A 61 2.59 -6.11 -7.51
C VAL A 61 2.66 -6.55 -8.95
N GLU A 62 1.51 -6.82 -9.59
CA GLU A 62 1.45 -7.05 -11.03
C GLU A 62 0.79 -5.87 -11.74
N ILE A 63 1.60 -5.08 -12.45
CA ILE A 63 1.15 -3.86 -13.13
C ILE A 63 0.73 -4.17 -14.57
N SER A 64 -0.52 -3.84 -14.91
CA SER A 64 -1.04 -3.90 -16.28
C SER A 64 -0.36 -2.86 -17.17
N CYS A 65 0.42 -3.32 -18.15
CA CYS A 65 1.21 -2.46 -19.02
C CYS A 65 0.64 -2.32 -20.44
N ALA A 66 0.81 -1.14 -21.04
CA ALA A 66 0.68 -0.93 -22.48
C ALA A 66 1.98 -1.34 -23.19
N PRO A 67 1.89 -2.05 -24.34
CA PRO A 67 3.06 -2.37 -25.13
C PRO A 67 3.77 -1.10 -25.62
N PRO A 68 5.09 -1.16 -25.85
CA PRO A 68 5.82 -0.15 -26.60
C PRO A 68 5.18 0.08 -27.99
N PRO A 69 5.32 1.29 -28.58
CA PRO A 69 4.73 1.62 -29.88
C PRO A 69 5.09 0.67 -31.02
N GLU A 70 6.22 0.00 -30.94
CA GLU A 70 6.73 -0.99 -31.89
C GLU A 70 5.94 -2.31 -31.83
N PHE A 71 5.23 -2.56 -30.73
CA PHE A 71 4.55 -3.82 -30.42
C PHE A 71 3.03 -3.65 -30.17
N LYS A 72 2.38 -2.68 -30.82
CA LYS A 72 0.97 -2.32 -30.60
C LYS A 72 -0.03 -3.48 -30.75
N SER A 73 0.32 -4.52 -31.51
CA SER A 73 -0.53 -5.71 -31.71
C SER A 73 -0.62 -6.58 -30.46
N LEU A 74 0.36 -6.53 -29.55
CA LEU A 74 0.42 -7.40 -28.37
C LEU A 74 -0.80 -7.24 -27.45
N GLY A 75 -1.13 -8.33 -26.76
CA GLY A 75 -2.23 -8.44 -25.81
C GLY A 75 -1.99 -7.68 -24.50
N SER A 76 -2.36 -8.28 -23.37
CA SER A 76 -2.03 -7.73 -22.06
C SER A 76 -0.56 -8.05 -21.76
N ILE A 77 0.23 -7.04 -21.42
CA ILE A 77 1.59 -7.25 -20.90
C ILE A 77 1.52 -6.91 -19.42
N HIS A 78 2.13 -7.73 -18.59
CA HIS A 78 2.21 -7.48 -17.16
C HIS A 78 3.65 -7.35 -16.70
N MET A 79 3.87 -6.43 -15.78
CA MET A 79 5.16 -6.18 -15.15
C MET A 79 5.02 -6.47 -13.66
N LEU A 80 5.77 -7.44 -13.18
CA LEU A 80 5.89 -7.71 -11.75
C LEU A 80 6.88 -6.70 -11.14
N GLY A 81 6.56 -6.15 -9.98
CA GLY A 81 7.48 -5.37 -9.17
C GLY A 81 7.73 -6.08 -7.85
N TYR A 82 8.99 -6.24 -7.46
CA TYR A 82 9.37 -6.91 -6.20
C TYR A 82 10.21 -6.03 -5.28
N GLY A 83 9.99 -6.12 -3.97
CA GLY A 83 10.89 -5.53 -2.96
C GLY A 83 10.84 -4.00 -2.89
N PHE A 84 9.80 -3.38 -3.44
CA PHE A 84 9.58 -1.93 -3.37
C PHE A 84 9.06 -1.50 -2.00
N SER A 85 9.20 -0.21 -1.68
CA SER A 85 8.55 0.40 -0.52
C SER A 85 7.05 0.57 -0.76
N VAL A 86 6.23 0.03 0.14
CA VAL A 86 4.77 0.20 0.14
C VAL A 86 4.33 1.65 0.38
N TYR A 87 5.25 2.50 0.79
CA TYR A 87 5.00 3.90 1.09
C TYR A 87 5.38 4.86 -0.04
N ASP A 88 5.98 4.37 -1.12
CA ASP A 88 6.38 5.21 -2.24
C ASP A 88 5.16 5.87 -2.89
N CYS A 89 5.13 7.20 -2.91
CA CYS A 89 3.97 7.94 -3.42
C CYS A 89 3.82 7.83 -4.94
N GLY A 90 4.94 7.73 -5.68
CA GLY A 90 4.92 7.61 -7.13
C GLY A 90 4.28 6.30 -7.58
N LEU A 91 4.67 5.19 -6.94
CA LEU A 91 4.02 3.89 -7.15
C LEU A 91 2.55 3.92 -6.74
N ASN A 92 2.24 4.38 -5.54
CA ASN A 92 0.88 4.38 -5.02
C ASN A 92 -0.09 5.21 -5.88
N ASP A 93 0.34 6.38 -6.37
CA ASP A 93 -0.45 7.21 -7.28
C ASP A 93 -0.68 6.53 -8.64
N ALA A 94 0.35 5.86 -9.17
CA ALA A 94 0.24 5.14 -10.43
C ALA A 94 -0.73 3.95 -10.32
N LEU A 95 -0.62 3.16 -9.24
CA LEU A 95 -1.52 2.05 -8.95
C LEU A 95 -2.96 2.54 -8.74
N ALA A 96 -3.17 3.62 -7.99
CA ALA A 96 -4.50 4.20 -7.79
C ALA A 96 -5.16 4.63 -9.12
N ARG A 97 -4.38 5.22 -10.04
CA ARG A 97 -4.86 5.56 -11.39
C ARG A 97 -5.21 4.32 -12.22
N ALA A 98 -4.37 3.29 -12.17
CA ALA A 98 -4.61 2.03 -12.87
C ALA A 98 -5.85 1.28 -12.32
N ALA A 99 -6.00 1.20 -11.00
CA ALA A 99 -7.16 0.63 -10.33
C ALA A 99 -8.45 1.39 -10.67
N LYS A 100 -8.42 2.74 -10.64
CA LYS A 100 -9.57 3.58 -11.04
C LYS A 100 -9.97 3.36 -12.51
N ALA A 101 -9.00 3.13 -13.39
CA ALA A 101 -9.29 2.80 -14.78
C ALA A 101 -9.97 1.42 -14.93
N ARG A 102 -9.67 0.47 -14.03
CA ARG A 102 -10.34 -0.84 -13.99
C ARG A 102 -11.79 -0.71 -13.51
N THR A 103 -12.04 0.02 -12.42
CA THR A 103 -13.39 0.18 -11.85
C THR A 103 -14.33 0.96 -12.76
N THR A 104 -13.82 1.94 -13.50
CA THR A 104 -14.63 2.69 -14.49
C THR A 104 -14.93 1.91 -15.76
N ARG A 105 -14.06 0.96 -16.14
CA ARG A 105 -14.21 0.13 -17.35
C ARG A 105 -15.28 -0.95 -17.20
N ASN A 106 -15.34 -1.64 -16.05
CA ASN A 106 -16.21 -2.81 -15.91
C ASN A 106 -17.70 -2.52 -16.14
N PRO A 107 -18.29 -1.40 -15.63
CA PRO A 107 -19.65 -1.02 -15.98
C PRO A 107 -19.91 -0.93 -17.48
N GLN A 108 -18.94 -0.42 -18.26
CA GLN A 108 -19.05 -0.31 -19.72
C GLN A 108 -19.00 -1.67 -20.41
N ILE A 109 -18.23 -2.63 -19.87
CA ILE A 109 -18.21 -4.02 -20.38
C ILE A 109 -19.59 -4.66 -20.15
N ILE A 110 -20.14 -4.51 -18.94
CA ILE A 110 -21.47 -5.02 -18.58
C ILE A 110 -22.55 -4.40 -19.47
N GLU A 111 -22.51 -3.09 -19.70
CA GLU A 111 -23.43 -2.39 -20.60
C GLU A 111 -23.36 -2.95 -22.02
N LYS A 112 -22.17 -3.17 -22.56
CA LYS A 112 -21.99 -3.78 -23.89
C LYS A 112 -22.52 -5.21 -23.96
N LEU A 113 -22.27 -6.03 -22.93
CA LEU A 113 -22.82 -7.38 -22.84
C LEU A 113 -24.35 -7.34 -22.80
N ASN A 114 -24.94 -6.49 -21.97
CA ASN A 114 -26.40 -6.36 -21.91
C ASN A 114 -27.00 -5.89 -23.25
N GLY A 115 -26.29 -5.01 -23.97
CA GLY A 115 -26.65 -4.63 -25.34
C GLY A 115 -26.59 -5.78 -26.36
N LEU A 116 -25.83 -6.84 -26.08
CA LEU A 116 -25.77 -8.07 -26.90
C LEU A 116 -26.82 -9.12 -26.47
N GLY A 117 -27.65 -8.81 -25.46
CA GLY A 117 -28.70 -9.70 -24.97
C GLY A 117 -28.29 -10.59 -23.80
N PHE A 118 -27.16 -10.32 -23.16
CA PHE A 118 -26.83 -10.96 -21.87
C PHE A 118 -27.65 -10.31 -20.74
N ASP A 119 -28.04 -11.08 -19.75
CA ASP A 119 -28.56 -10.57 -18.47
C ASP A 119 -27.45 -10.74 -17.41
N ILE A 120 -26.71 -9.68 -17.15
CA ILE A 120 -25.59 -9.65 -16.20
C ILE A 120 -25.49 -8.26 -15.55
N SER A 121 -25.17 -8.21 -14.26
CA SER A 121 -24.95 -6.95 -13.53
C SER A 121 -23.61 -6.95 -12.81
N LEU A 122 -23.05 -5.75 -12.60
CA LEU A 122 -21.79 -5.63 -11.85
C LEU A 122 -21.96 -6.11 -10.40
N ASP A 123 -23.08 -5.77 -9.76
CA ASP A 123 -23.41 -6.22 -8.40
C ASP A 123 -23.46 -7.75 -8.26
N GLU A 124 -23.88 -8.45 -9.31
CA GLU A 124 -23.86 -9.92 -9.35
C GLU A 124 -22.43 -10.46 -9.40
N VAL A 125 -21.56 -9.86 -10.23
CA VAL A 125 -20.14 -10.20 -10.27
C VAL A 125 -19.50 -9.94 -8.90
N GLU A 126 -19.68 -8.74 -8.34
CA GLU A 126 -19.05 -8.37 -7.06
C GLU A 126 -19.53 -9.26 -5.90
N ARG A 127 -20.83 -9.55 -5.80
CA ARG A 127 -21.37 -10.47 -4.78
C ARG A 127 -20.83 -11.88 -4.96
N ARG A 128 -20.68 -12.35 -6.19
CA ARG A 128 -20.21 -13.70 -6.50
C ARG A 128 -18.74 -13.90 -6.13
N PHE A 129 -17.89 -12.90 -6.35
CA PHE A 129 -16.45 -12.99 -6.15
C PHE A 129 -15.96 -12.38 -4.83
N GLY A 130 -16.83 -11.70 -4.09
CA GLY A 130 -16.49 -11.11 -2.79
C GLY A 130 -15.46 -9.97 -2.88
N THR A 131 -15.26 -9.42 -4.07
CA THR A 131 -14.29 -8.35 -4.35
C THR A 131 -14.96 -7.22 -5.14
N ARG A 132 -14.60 -5.98 -4.80
CA ARG A 132 -14.98 -4.78 -5.57
C ARG A 132 -14.00 -4.49 -6.71
N GLN A 133 -12.83 -5.15 -6.72
CA GLN A 133 -11.81 -4.99 -7.75
C GLN A 133 -11.96 -6.03 -8.85
N THR A 134 -13.16 -6.09 -9.45
CA THR A 134 -13.44 -7.13 -10.45
C THR A 134 -12.65 -6.92 -11.75
N GLY A 135 -12.36 -7.98 -12.49
CA GLY A 135 -11.71 -7.93 -13.80
C GLY A 135 -12.54 -8.64 -14.87
N ARG A 136 -12.02 -8.67 -16.10
CA ARG A 136 -12.60 -9.50 -17.18
C ARG A 136 -12.66 -10.99 -16.81
N PRO A 137 -11.69 -11.57 -16.07
CA PRO A 137 -11.79 -12.96 -15.62
C PRO A 137 -13.07 -13.25 -14.82
N HIS A 138 -13.44 -12.38 -13.89
CA HIS A 138 -14.68 -12.55 -13.12
C HIS A 138 -15.94 -12.47 -13.97
N ILE A 139 -15.96 -11.54 -14.94
CA ILE A 139 -17.08 -11.44 -15.89
C ILE A 139 -17.16 -12.71 -16.75
N ALA A 140 -16.01 -13.22 -17.21
CA ALA A 140 -15.93 -14.46 -17.98
C ALA A 140 -16.47 -15.66 -17.20
N GLU A 141 -16.07 -15.84 -15.95
CA GLU A 141 -16.58 -16.90 -15.07
C GLU A 141 -18.09 -16.80 -14.88
N LEU A 142 -18.64 -15.59 -14.64
CA LEU A 142 -20.08 -15.42 -14.52
C LEU A 142 -20.83 -15.75 -15.83
N LEU A 143 -20.24 -15.45 -17.00
CA LEU A 143 -20.81 -15.85 -18.28
C LEU A 143 -20.86 -17.38 -18.45
N VAL A 144 -19.84 -18.09 -17.96
CA VAL A 144 -19.82 -19.57 -17.95
C VAL A 144 -20.88 -20.11 -17.00
N GLU A 145 -20.97 -19.58 -15.78
CA GLU A 145 -21.94 -20.02 -14.77
C GLU A 145 -23.39 -19.82 -15.22
N LYS A 146 -23.68 -18.70 -15.90
CA LYS A 146 -25.01 -18.41 -16.45
C LYS A 146 -25.30 -19.17 -17.75
N GLY A 147 -24.37 -20.01 -18.22
CA GLY A 147 -24.55 -20.85 -19.40
C GLY A 147 -24.49 -20.11 -20.74
N TYR A 148 -24.02 -18.86 -20.75
CA TYR A 148 -23.89 -18.04 -21.96
C TYR A 148 -22.73 -18.48 -22.85
N VAL A 149 -21.71 -19.09 -22.26
CA VAL A 149 -20.56 -19.68 -22.96
C VAL A 149 -20.19 -21.01 -22.32
N SER A 150 -19.57 -21.91 -23.08
CA SER A 150 -19.25 -23.26 -22.56
C SER A 150 -18.05 -23.31 -21.64
N ASP A 151 -17.13 -22.35 -21.73
CA ASP A 151 -15.88 -22.33 -20.99
C ASP A 151 -15.28 -20.91 -20.96
N PHE A 152 -14.31 -20.73 -20.05
CA PHE A 152 -13.64 -19.47 -19.79
C PHE A 152 -12.95 -18.89 -21.04
N ARG A 153 -12.33 -19.74 -21.87
CA ARG A 153 -11.61 -19.28 -23.07
C ARG A 153 -12.57 -18.70 -24.09
N LYS A 154 -13.71 -19.37 -24.32
CA LYS A 154 -14.75 -18.86 -25.23
C LYS A 154 -15.30 -17.50 -24.81
N ALA A 155 -15.37 -17.20 -23.52
CA ALA A 155 -15.76 -15.86 -23.06
C ALA A 155 -14.83 -14.77 -23.64
N PHE A 156 -13.52 -15.03 -23.62
CA PHE A 156 -12.52 -14.12 -24.18
C PHE A 156 -12.50 -14.16 -25.72
N ASP A 157 -12.57 -15.34 -26.33
CA ASP A 157 -12.51 -15.48 -27.78
C ASP A 157 -13.69 -14.83 -28.50
N LEU A 158 -14.87 -14.83 -27.87
CA LEU A 158 -16.10 -14.30 -28.47
C LEU A 158 -16.40 -12.87 -28.06
N TYR A 159 -16.18 -12.49 -26.78
CA TYR A 159 -16.75 -11.25 -26.24
C TYR A 159 -15.75 -10.33 -25.54
N LEU A 160 -14.85 -10.86 -24.71
CA LEU A 160 -14.05 -10.06 -23.77
C LEU A 160 -12.59 -9.79 -24.22
N GLY A 161 -12.12 -10.52 -25.24
CA GLY A 161 -10.77 -10.40 -25.81
C GLY A 161 -10.54 -9.09 -26.57
N LYS A 162 -9.30 -8.79 -26.94
CA LYS A 162 -8.97 -7.59 -27.71
C LYS A 162 -9.76 -7.57 -29.03
N ASN A 163 -10.33 -6.42 -29.37
CA ASN A 163 -11.17 -6.22 -30.56
C ASN A 163 -12.49 -7.03 -30.59
N LYS A 164 -12.94 -7.57 -29.46
CA LYS A 164 -14.22 -8.30 -29.37
C LYS A 164 -15.38 -7.36 -28.97
N PRO A 165 -16.65 -7.74 -29.20
CA PRO A 165 -17.81 -6.87 -29.04
C PRO A 165 -17.94 -6.19 -27.67
N ALA A 166 -17.63 -6.88 -26.57
CA ALA A 166 -17.69 -6.33 -25.21
C ALA A 166 -16.34 -5.80 -24.70
N TYR A 167 -15.33 -5.71 -25.57
CA TYR A 167 -14.03 -5.16 -25.21
C TYR A 167 -14.13 -3.65 -24.96
N VAL A 168 -13.52 -3.21 -23.87
CA VAL A 168 -13.37 -1.80 -23.52
C VAL A 168 -11.92 -1.59 -23.12
N ASP A 169 -11.27 -0.61 -23.74
CA ASP A 169 -9.88 -0.29 -23.40
C ASP A 169 -9.81 0.47 -22.07
N LYS A 170 -8.69 0.36 -21.36
CA LYS A 170 -8.44 1.10 -20.11
C LYS A 170 -7.14 1.87 -20.20
N PHE A 171 -7.00 2.90 -19.37
CA PHE A 171 -5.69 3.46 -19.08
C PHE A 171 -4.76 2.34 -18.59
N LYS A 172 -3.57 2.28 -19.19
CA LYS A 172 -2.49 1.37 -18.83
C LYS A 172 -1.21 2.18 -18.69
N ILE A 173 -0.37 1.78 -17.76
CA ILE A 173 0.96 2.36 -17.58
C ILE A 173 1.84 1.82 -18.71
N SER A 174 2.69 2.64 -19.33
CA SER A 174 3.60 2.09 -20.36
C SER A 174 4.62 1.14 -19.71
N CYS A 175 5.14 0.14 -20.43
CA CYS A 175 6.17 -0.74 -19.86
C CYS A 175 7.38 0.05 -19.30
N ARG A 176 7.80 1.11 -20.00
CA ARG A 176 8.91 1.99 -19.55
C ARG A 176 8.57 2.74 -18.27
N ASP A 177 7.35 3.27 -18.17
CA ASP A 177 6.91 3.94 -16.94
C ASP A 177 6.80 2.96 -15.78
N ALA A 178 6.27 1.75 -16.00
CA ALA A 178 6.17 0.73 -14.96
C ALA A 178 7.55 0.34 -14.43
N ILE A 179 8.52 0.12 -15.32
CA ILE A 179 9.93 -0.15 -14.95
C ILE A 179 10.48 0.98 -14.08
N ARG A 180 10.37 2.23 -14.54
CA ARG A 180 10.84 3.39 -13.79
C ARG A 180 10.17 3.52 -12.43
N ILE A 181 8.85 3.42 -12.37
CA ILE A 181 8.07 3.55 -11.13
C ILE A 181 8.48 2.49 -10.11
N ILE A 182 8.69 1.24 -10.54
CA ILE A 182 9.14 0.16 -9.66
C ILE A 182 10.56 0.43 -9.15
N LEU A 183 11.47 0.86 -10.03
CA LEU A 183 12.85 1.21 -9.65
C LEU A 183 12.89 2.39 -8.69
N ASP A 184 12.13 3.46 -8.96
CA ASP A 184 12.04 4.65 -8.11
C ASP A 184 11.46 4.30 -6.73
N ALA A 185 10.55 3.32 -6.66
CA ALA A 185 10.03 2.77 -5.39
C ALA A 185 11.02 1.82 -4.67
N GLY A 186 12.23 1.63 -5.19
CA GLY A 186 13.27 0.78 -4.62
C GLY A 186 13.10 -0.71 -4.91
N GLY A 187 12.20 -1.08 -5.82
CA GLY A 187 11.95 -2.46 -6.22
C GLY A 187 12.69 -2.89 -7.48
N LEU A 188 12.40 -4.13 -7.91
CA LEU A 188 12.88 -4.74 -9.14
C LEU A 188 11.74 -4.99 -10.12
N PRO A 189 11.81 -4.43 -11.35
CA PRO A 189 10.85 -4.72 -12.40
C PRO A 189 11.19 -6.04 -13.11
N VAL A 190 10.20 -6.91 -13.24
CA VAL A 190 10.32 -8.25 -13.80
C VAL A 190 9.21 -8.49 -14.82
N LEU A 191 9.56 -8.97 -16.01
CA LEU A 191 8.57 -9.30 -17.03
C LEU A 191 7.82 -10.56 -16.62
N ALA A 192 6.50 -10.45 -16.43
CA ALA A 192 5.63 -11.57 -16.08
C ALA A 192 5.38 -12.47 -17.30
N HIS A 193 5.34 -13.78 -17.07
CA HIS A 193 4.91 -14.85 -17.99
C HIS A 193 5.12 -14.57 -19.48
N PRO A 194 6.36 -14.23 -19.94
CA PRO A 194 6.61 -13.87 -21.34
C PRO A 194 6.15 -14.90 -22.37
N GLY A 195 6.02 -16.18 -22.00
CA GLY A 195 5.57 -17.25 -22.88
C GLY A 195 4.11 -17.19 -23.30
N ILE A 196 3.25 -16.44 -22.58
CA ILE A 196 1.84 -16.26 -22.96
C ILE A 196 1.63 -14.99 -23.81
N ILE A 197 2.68 -14.22 -24.07
CA ILE A 197 2.62 -13.05 -24.94
C ILE A 197 2.62 -13.52 -26.40
N GLU A 198 1.51 -13.26 -27.09
CA GLU A 198 1.35 -13.64 -28.49
C GLU A 198 2.09 -12.68 -29.44
N PHE A 199 3.32 -13.06 -29.80
CA PHE A 199 4.11 -12.36 -30.82
C PHE A 199 3.77 -12.82 -32.24
N GLN A 200 4.01 -11.95 -33.24
CA GLN A 200 3.83 -12.31 -34.66
C GLN A 200 4.97 -13.19 -35.17
N HIS A 201 6.18 -12.93 -34.70
CA HIS A 201 7.38 -13.69 -35.04
C HIS A 201 8.13 -14.16 -33.79
N PRO A 202 8.73 -15.37 -33.77
CA PRO A 202 9.46 -15.86 -32.60
C PRO A 202 10.59 -14.95 -32.11
N HIS A 203 11.28 -14.24 -33.02
CA HIS A 203 12.37 -13.31 -32.68
C HIS A 203 11.89 -12.00 -32.03
N ASP A 204 10.58 -11.74 -32.05
CA ASP A 204 10.01 -10.53 -31.45
C ASP A 204 10.11 -10.56 -29.92
N LEU A 205 10.05 -11.76 -29.30
CA LEU A 205 10.20 -11.92 -27.85
C LEU A 205 11.58 -11.43 -27.39
N ASP A 206 12.65 -11.87 -28.05
CA ASP A 206 14.02 -11.46 -27.72
C ASP A 206 14.19 -9.95 -27.93
N THR A 207 13.67 -9.42 -29.04
CA THR A 207 13.70 -7.99 -29.34
C THR A 207 12.93 -7.17 -28.30
N PHE A 208 11.78 -7.68 -27.86
CA PHE A 208 10.96 -7.06 -26.83
C PHE A 208 11.69 -7.04 -25.48
N ILE A 209 12.25 -8.18 -25.05
CA ILE A 209 13.05 -8.27 -23.82
C ILE A 209 14.27 -7.36 -23.90
N ASN A 210 14.97 -7.30 -25.05
CA ASN A 210 16.11 -6.41 -25.26
C ASN A 210 15.71 -4.95 -25.00
N MET A 211 14.60 -4.49 -25.58
CA MET A 211 14.10 -3.13 -25.40
C MET A 211 13.73 -2.82 -23.94
N LEU A 212 13.13 -3.78 -23.23
CA LEU A 212 12.80 -3.59 -21.82
C LEU A 212 14.05 -3.58 -20.94
N ALA A 213 15.05 -4.42 -21.23
CA ALA A 213 16.34 -4.42 -20.55
C ALA A 213 17.05 -3.09 -20.72
N ASP A 214 17.06 -2.50 -21.92
CA ASP A 214 17.61 -1.17 -22.18
C ASP A 214 16.87 -0.06 -21.40
N ALA A 215 15.59 -0.30 -21.03
CA ALA A 215 14.80 0.60 -20.21
C ALA A 215 14.97 0.39 -18.69
N GLY A 216 15.75 -0.61 -18.26
CA GLY A 216 16.01 -0.91 -16.85
C GLY A 216 15.27 -2.13 -16.29
N LEU A 217 14.71 -3.01 -17.13
CA LEU A 217 14.18 -4.30 -16.69
C LEU A 217 15.26 -5.06 -15.89
N ALA A 218 14.90 -5.61 -14.74
CA ALA A 218 15.84 -6.28 -13.85
C ALA A 218 15.68 -7.80 -13.84
N GLY A 219 14.55 -8.34 -14.27
CA GLY A 219 14.31 -9.78 -14.30
C GLY A 219 13.24 -10.25 -15.27
N ILE A 220 13.10 -11.58 -15.36
CA ILE A 220 12.12 -12.27 -16.18
C ILE A 220 11.54 -13.44 -15.38
N GLU A 221 10.23 -13.62 -15.44
CA GLU A 221 9.57 -14.82 -14.93
C GLU A 221 9.88 -16.01 -15.84
N VAL A 222 10.86 -16.81 -15.44
CA VAL A 222 11.32 -17.98 -16.19
C VAL A 222 10.41 -19.17 -15.87
N TYR A 223 10.13 -19.38 -14.59
CA TYR A 223 9.34 -20.52 -14.12
C TYR A 223 7.86 -20.13 -13.98
N TYR A 224 7.05 -20.58 -14.93
CA TYR A 224 5.60 -20.34 -15.01
C TYR A 224 4.91 -21.63 -15.51
N PRO A 225 3.64 -21.92 -15.12
CA PRO A 225 3.00 -23.20 -15.46
C PRO A 225 2.94 -23.49 -16.97
N GLU A 226 2.69 -22.49 -17.81
CA GLU A 226 2.59 -22.63 -19.27
C GLU A 226 3.95 -22.58 -19.99
N HIS A 227 5.05 -22.33 -19.29
CA HIS A 227 6.39 -22.35 -19.90
C HIS A 227 6.93 -23.77 -19.93
N ASP A 228 7.18 -24.31 -21.12
CA ASP A 228 7.83 -25.61 -21.29
C ASP A 228 9.36 -25.55 -21.03
N SER A 229 10.00 -26.71 -21.04
CA SER A 229 11.45 -26.82 -20.76
C SER A 229 12.33 -26.13 -21.80
N ALA A 230 11.89 -26.05 -23.06
CA ALA A 230 12.62 -25.38 -24.13
C ALA A 230 12.59 -23.86 -23.95
N LEU A 231 11.41 -23.30 -23.66
CA LEU A 231 11.24 -21.88 -23.37
C LEU A 231 11.97 -21.48 -22.09
N ARG A 232 11.87 -22.27 -21.01
CA ARG A 232 12.60 -22.00 -19.76
C ARG A 232 14.11 -21.93 -19.99
N LYS A 233 14.65 -22.82 -20.82
CA LYS A 233 16.06 -22.81 -21.20
C LYS A 233 16.42 -21.54 -21.97
N HIS A 234 15.63 -21.18 -22.98
CA HIS A 234 15.82 -19.96 -23.78
C HIS A 234 15.78 -18.69 -22.91
N LEU A 235 14.77 -18.54 -22.06
CA LEU A 235 14.67 -17.40 -21.15
C LEU A 235 15.83 -17.36 -20.15
N SER A 236 16.30 -18.51 -19.67
CA SER A 236 17.48 -18.58 -18.79
C SER A 236 18.76 -18.11 -19.47
N GLU A 237 18.93 -18.41 -20.76
CA GLU A 237 20.06 -17.92 -21.57
C GLU A 237 20.01 -16.40 -21.72
N ILE A 238 18.81 -15.83 -21.96
CA ILE A 238 18.61 -14.37 -22.00
C ILE A 238 18.95 -13.75 -20.64
N VAL A 239 18.42 -14.30 -19.55
CA VAL A 239 18.69 -13.85 -18.17
C VAL A 239 20.19 -13.78 -17.91
N HIS A 240 20.94 -14.83 -18.28
CA HIS A 240 22.39 -14.87 -18.10
C HIS A 240 23.11 -13.84 -18.98
N SER A 241 22.78 -13.76 -20.27
CA SER A 241 23.45 -12.88 -21.23
C SER A 241 23.31 -11.39 -20.90
N LYS A 242 22.23 -11.01 -20.20
CA LYS A 242 21.90 -9.63 -19.85
C LYS A 242 22.16 -9.26 -18.40
N GLY A 243 22.58 -10.21 -17.56
CA GLY A 243 22.72 -9.97 -16.12
C GLY A 243 21.38 -9.64 -15.44
N LEU A 244 20.29 -10.25 -15.91
CA LEU A 244 18.96 -10.16 -15.28
C LEU A 244 18.83 -11.23 -14.19
N VAL A 245 17.75 -11.17 -13.42
CA VAL A 245 17.35 -12.22 -12.48
C VAL A 245 16.19 -13.05 -13.01
N ALA A 246 16.24 -14.36 -12.80
CA ALA A 246 15.10 -15.23 -13.05
C ALA A 246 14.16 -15.19 -11.84
N THR A 247 12.85 -15.14 -12.06
CA THR A 247 11.82 -15.36 -11.03
C THR A 247 10.91 -16.51 -11.43
N GLY A 248 9.96 -16.83 -10.54
CA GLY A 248 8.96 -17.83 -10.82
C GLY A 248 7.82 -17.82 -9.82
N GLY A 249 6.64 -18.18 -10.30
CA GLY A 249 5.45 -18.29 -9.49
C GLY A 249 4.38 -19.09 -10.21
N SER A 250 3.34 -19.42 -9.45
CA SER A 250 2.23 -20.25 -9.93
C SER A 250 1.17 -19.44 -10.66
N ASP A 251 1.11 -18.12 -10.43
CA ASP A 251 0.00 -17.26 -10.84
C ASP A 251 -1.32 -17.74 -10.22
N PHE A 252 -1.23 -18.02 -8.91
CA PHE A 252 -2.31 -18.60 -8.12
C PHE A 252 -3.44 -17.61 -7.89
N HIS A 253 -4.64 -17.99 -8.31
CA HIS A 253 -5.89 -17.24 -8.11
C HIS A 253 -6.89 -18.00 -7.22
N GLY A 254 -6.44 -19.04 -6.51
CA GLY A 254 -7.31 -19.92 -5.74
C GLY A 254 -8.26 -20.73 -6.63
N SER A 255 -9.54 -20.78 -6.25
CA SER A 255 -10.54 -21.63 -6.90
C SER A 255 -10.81 -21.32 -8.37
N PHE A 256 -10.34 -20.17 -8.87
CA PHE A 256 -10.54 -19.72 -10.26
C PHE A 256 -9.53 -20.30 -11.25
N ASN A 257 -8.35 -20.76 -10.80
CA ASN A 257 -7.35 -21.35 -11.69
C ASN A 257 -7.20 -22.87 -11.44
N LYS A 258 -8.16 -23.66 -11.95
CA LYS A 258 -8.15 -25.11 -11.75
C LYS A 258 -6.84 -25.74 -12.26
N GLY A 259 -6.22 -26.56 -11.41
CA GLY A 259 -4.95 -27.23 -11.70
C GLY A 259 -3.71 -26.39 -11.42
N VAL A 260 -3.86 -25.26 -10.73
CA VAL A 260 -2.78 -24.46 -10.17
C VAL A 260 -3.01 -24.35 -8.67
N ASP A 261 -2.03 -24.80 -7.90
CA ASP A 261 -1.98 -24.69 -6.44
C ASP A 261 -0.83 -23.75 -6.05
N LEU A 262 -0.85 -23.25 -4.82
CA LEU A 262 0.22 -22.41 -4.31
C LEU A 262 1.57 -23.17 -4.36
N GLY A 263 2.55 -22.59 -5.05
CA GLY A 263 3.87 -23.18 -5.31
C GLY A 263 3.90 -24.30 -6.36
N ARG A 264 2.77 -24.69 -6.95
CA ARG A 264 2.66 -25.80 -7.92
C ARG A 264 1.73 -25.46 -9.08
N GLY A 265 2.24 -25.53 -10.29
CA GLY A 265 1.48 -25.26 -11.50
C GLY A 265 1.10 -26.54 -12.25
N ARG A 266 0.38 -26.37 -13.37
CA ARG A 266 0.25 -27.42 -14.37
C ARG A 266 1.65 -27.83 -14.87
N GLY A 267 1.84 -29.12 -15.13
CA GLY A 267 3.13 -29.65 -15.56
C GLY A 267 4.09 -29.91 -14.41
N ASP A 268 5.33 -29.42 -14.53
CA ASP A 268 6.47 -29.71 -13.63
C ASP A 268 6.97 -28.47 -12.86
N LEU A 269 6.13 -27.44 -12.70
CA LEU A 269 6.53 -26.20 -12.02
C LEU A 269 7.00 -26.50 -10.59
N ASN A 270 8.27 -26.19 -10.34
CA ASN A 270 8.91 -26.25 -9.03
C ASN A 270 9.99 -25.17 -8.97
N VAL A 271 9.79 -24.16 -8.13
CA VAL A 271 10.71 -23.03 -8.01
C VAL A 271 11.55 -23.19 -6.74
N ALA A 272 12.86 -23.25 -6.91
CA ALA A 272 13.80 -23.43 -5.81
C ALA A 272 14.02 -22.13 -5.01
N ILE A 273 14.30 -22.25 -3.70
CA ILE A 273 14.61 -21.11 -2.82
C ILE A 273 15.84 -20.30 -3.29
N SER A 274 16.74 -20.90 -4.07
CA SER A 274 17.87 -20.20 -4.68
C SER A 274 17.45 -19.10 -5.66
N VAL A 275 16.27 -19.21 -6.26
CA VAL A 275 15.68 -18.17 -7.13
C VAL A 275 15.35 -16.92 -6.31
N PHE A 276 14.70 -17.10 -5.15
CA PHE A 276 14.42 -16.01 -4.21
C PHE A 276 15.68 -15.36 -3.66
N LYS A 277 16.68 -16.16 -3.29
CA LYS A 277 17.97 -15.63 -2.79
C LYS A 277 18.65 -14.72 -3.83
N LYS A 278 18.69 -15.15 -5.10
CA LYS A 278 19.22 -14.33 -6.20
C LYS A 278 18.41 -13.05 -6.43
N LEU A 279 17.09 -13.10 -6.27
CA LEU A 279 16.23 -11.91 -6.35
C LEU A 279 16.60 -10.90 -5.26
N ASN A 280 16.79 -11.36 -4.02
CA ASN A 280 17.22 -10.50 -2.91
C ASN A 280 18.65 -9.97 -3.11
N ASP A 281 19.59 -10.79 -3.55
CA ASP A 281 20.95 -10.33 -3.87
C ASP A 281 20.89 -9.22 -4.93
N ARG A 282 20.08 -9.41 -5.96
CA ARG A 282 19.88 -8.41 -7.03
C ARG A 282 19.22 -7.12 -6.52
N LEU A 283 18.30 -7.22 -5.59
CA LEU A 283 17.63 -6.06 -4.97
C LEU A 283 18.67 -5.22 -4.20
N LEU A 284 19.58 -5.88 -3.47
CA LEU A 284 20.67 -5.24 -2.75
C LEU A 284 21.74 -4.64 -3.69
N GLU A 285 22.00 -5.26 -4.84
CA GLU A 285 22.93 -4.75 -5.85
C GLU A 285 22.43 -3.47 -6.54
N ILE A 286 21.14 -3.44 -6.91
CA ILE A 286 20.56 -2.30 -7.63
C ILE A 286 20.30 -1.13 -6.67
N HIS A 287 19.97 -1.41 -5.40
CA HIS A 287 19.64 -0.40 -4.41
C HIS A 287 20.51 -0.49 -3.15
N PRO A 288 21.84 -0.26 -3.24
CA PRO A 288 22.71 -0.30 -2.06
C PRO A 288 22.41 0.88 -1.11
N THR A 289 21.91 2.00 -1.63
CA THR A 289 21.41 3.14 -0.85
C THR A 289 20.34 3.86 -1.68
N PRO A 290 19.14 4.11 -1.12
CA PRO A 290 18.11 4.84 -1.84
C PRO A 290 18.58 6.24 -2.25
N CYS A 291 18.15 6.71 -3.43
CA CYS A 291 18.53 8.02 -3.94
C CYS A 291 17.92 9.13 -3.07
N LEU A 292 18.75 9.91 -2.36
CA LEU A 292 18.27 10.97 -1.46
C LEU A 292 17.43 12.04 -2.16
N ASP A 293 17.60 12.22 -3.48
CA ASP A 293 16.78 13.11 -4.30
C ASP A 293 15.28 12.80 -4.19
N ILE A 294 14.91 11.52 -3.99
CA ILE A 294 13.52 11.10 -3.77
C ILE A 294 12.99 11.64 -2.45
N LEU A 295 13.78 11.52 -1.37
CA LEU A 295 13.39 12.05 -0.06
C LEU A 295 13.33 13.58 -0.09
N GLU A 296 14.29 14.25 -0.73
CA GLU A 296 14.28 15.70 -0.95
C GLU A 296 13.01 16.15 -1.69
N GLN A 297 12.58 15.41 -2.71
CA GLN A 297 11.32 15.65 -3.40
C GLN A 297 10.10 15.45 -2.48
N HIS A 298 10.08 14.39 -1.67
CA HIS A 298 8.98 14.14 -0.73
C HIS A 298 8.90 15.21 0.37
N LEU A 299 10.04 15.76 0.78
CA LEU A 299 10.16 16.89 1.70
C LEU A 299 9.82 18.23 1.02
N ASP A 300 9.81 18.29 -0.32
CA ASP A 300 9.72 19.53 -1.11
C ASP A 300 10.84 20.51 -0.72
N TYR A 301 12.03 19.95 -0.47
CA TYR A 301 13.21 20.68 -0.03
C TYR A 301 14.49 20.00 -0.52
N ARG A 302 15.34 20.78 -1.20
CA ARG A 302 16.66 20.32 -1.64
C ARG A 302 17.74 20.91 -0.73
N PHE A 303 18.53 20.04 -0.11
CA PHE A 303 19.57 20.47 0.82
C PHE A 303 20.73 21.15 0.08
N GLN A 304 21.23 22.24 0.66
CA GLN A 304 22.49 22.84 0.25
C GLN A 304 23.66 21.94 0.67
N SER A 305 23.59 21.43 1.91
CA SER A 305 24.52 20.43 2.42
C SER A 305 23.81 19.12 2.76
N ARG A 306 23.94 18.11 1.87
CA ARG A 306 23.42 16.75 2.10
C ARG A 306 24.01 16.04 3.33
N SER A 307 25.07 16.58 3.94
CA SER A 307 25.60 16.04 5.20
C SER A 307 24.59 16.15 6.34
N PHE A 308 23.79 17.21 6.41
CA PHE A 308 22.74 17.36 7.43
C PHE A 308 21.69 16.26 7.32
N LEU A 309 21.18 16.03 6.10
CA LEU A 309 20.23 14.95 5.83
C LEU A 309 20.85 13.58 6.12
N THR A 310 22.09 13.36 5.68
CA THR A 310 22.78 12.08 5.89
C THR A 310 22.98 11.76 7.38
N ASN A 311 23.27 12.78 8.20
CA ASN A 311 23.40 12.63 9.65
C ASN A 311 22.04 12.37 10.32
N ALA A 312 21.00 13.11 9.92
CA ALA A 312 19.63 12.90 10.42
C ALA A 312 19.12 11.47 10.19
N LEU A 313 19.53 10.85 9.08
CA LEU A 313 19.18 9.47 8.73
C LEU A 313 20.05 8.41 9.42
N CYS A 314 21.06 8.79 10.21
CA CYS A 314 21.99 7.84 10.83
C CYS A 314 21.52 7.42 12.23
N HIS A 315 20.87 6.25 12.34
CA HIS A 315 20.48 5.70 13.63
C HIS A 315 21.70 5.14 14.37
N ARG A 316 21.69 5.22 15.70
CA ARG A 316 22.79 4.74 16.56
C ARG A 316 23.24 3.30 16.28
N SER A 317 22.30 2.42 15.93
CA SER A 317 22.62 1.01 15.60
C SER A 317 23.58 0.89 14.42
N TYR A 318 23.48 1.80 13.44
CA TYR A 318 24.31 1.78 12.25
C TYR A 318 25.71 2.30 12.55
N LEU A 319 25.80 3.38 13.33
CA LEU A 319 27.07 3.95 13.77
C LEU A 319 27.90 2.94 14.57
N ASN A 320 27.26 2.17 15.46
CA ASN A 320 27.92 1.13 16.25
C ASN A 320 28.57 0.04 15.37
N GLU A 321 27.94 -0.30 14.25
CA GLU A 321 28.44 -1.31 13.30
C GLU A 321 29.40 -0.74 12.24
N ASN A 322 29.29 0.56 11.92
CA ASN A 322 29.98 1.20 10.81
C ASN A 322 30.65 2.52 11.26
N GLN A 323 31.53 2.44 12.25
CA GLN A 323 32.16 3.59 12.94
C GLN A 323 32.89 4.59 12.03
N ASN A 324 33.16 4.25 10.76
CA ASN A 324 33.86 5.11 9.80
C ASN A 324 32.93 5.77 8.74
N THR A 325 31.61 5.66 8.88
CA THR A 325 30.65 6.06 7.82
C THR A 325 29.68 7.19 8.18
N CYS A 326 29.51 7.47 9.48
CA CYS A 326 28.78 8.62 10.00
C CYS A 326 29.65 9.27 11.09
N ASP A 327 29.61 10.61 11.18
CA ASP A 327 30.35 11.33 12.23
C ASP A 327 29.69 11.17 13.62
N THR A 328 28.35 11.16 13.66
CA THR A 328 27.53 10.99 14.86
C THR A 328 26.22 10.26 14.52
N ASP A 329 25.45 9.87 15.54
CA ASP A 329 24.06 9.46 15.38
C ASP A 329 23.12 10.69 15.31
N ASN A 330 21.85 10.43 15.08
CA ASN A 330 20.82 11.45 14.88
C ASN A 330 20.21 12.01 16.18
N GLU A 331 20.55 11.50 17.37
CA GLU A 331 19.88 11.83 18.65
C GLU A 331 20.00 13.32 19.00
N ARG A 332 21.12 13.97 18.65
CA ARG A 332 21.28 15.42 18.86
C ARG A 332 20.42 16.26 17.93
N LEU A 333 20.19 15.77 16.71
CA LEU A 333 19.30 16.42 15.75
C LEU A 333 17.85 16.20 16.14
N GLU A 334 17.47 15.00 16.57
CA GLU A 334 16.16 14.69 17.17
C GLU A 334 15.83 15.68 18.28
N PHE A 335 16.71 15.84 19.28
CA PHE A 335 16.52 16.77 20.39
C PHE A 335 16.21 18.22 19.94
N LEU A 336 16.93 18.73 18.94
CA LEU A 336 16.67 20.06 18.38
C LEU A 336 15.37 20.07 17.55
N GLY A 337 15.11 18.97 16.85
CA GLY A 337 14.01 18.76 15.95
C GLY A 337 12.66 18.81 16.65
N ASP A 338 12.53 18.15 17.80
CA ASP A 338 11.32 18.20 18.64
C ASP A 338 10.94 19.65 18.98
N ALA A 339 11.89 20.45 19.47
CA ALA A 339 11.64 21.85 19.82
C ALA A 339 11.21 22.70 18.62
N VAL A 340 11.89 22.54 17.47
CA VAL A 340 11.55 23.25 16.23
C VAL A 340 10.19 22.83 15.71
N LEU A 341 9.91 21.52 15.70
CA LEU A 341 8.65 20.95 15.23
C LEU A 341 7.48 21.38 16.11
N GLY A 342 7.64 21.34 17.43
CA GLY A 342 6.64 21.78 18.40
C GLY A 342 6.25 23.24 18.21
N LEU A 343 7.21 24.12 17.89
CA LEU A 343 6.94 25.50 17.53
C LEU A 343 6.17 25.60 16.20
N CYS A 344 6.60 24.87 15.16
CA CYS A 344 5.96 24.93 13.85
C CYS A 344 4.50 24.46 13.89
N VAL A 345 4.23 23.35 14.59
CA VAL A 345 2.88 22.81 14.76
C VAL A 345 2.03 23.74 15.64
N GLY A 346 2.61 24.31 16.70
CA GLY A 346 1.92 25.32 17.53
C GLY A 346 1.48 26.53 16.71
N HIS A 347 2.38 27.09 15.90
CA HIS A 347 2.08 28.19 14.97
C HIS A 347 0.95 27.81 14.01
N LEU A 348 1.08 26.64 13.38
CA LEU A 348 0.12 26.14 12.41
C LEU A 348 -1.29 25.97 13.00
N LEU A 349 -1.42 25.44 14.21
CA LEU A 349 -2.70 25.28 14.89
C LEU A 349 -3.33 26.63 15.24
N MET A 350 -2.53 27.60 15.72
CA MET A 350 -3.02 28.94 16.04
C MET A 350 -3.52 29.70 14.82
N GLU A 351 -2.87 29.54 13.66
CA GLU A 351 -3.32 30.17 12.40
C GLU A 351 -4.58 29.52 11.83
N ASN A 352 -4.70 28.20 11.91
CA ASN A 352 -5.85 27.49 11.32
C ASN A 352 -7.12 27.59 12.18
N ASP A 353 -6.98 27.68 13.50
CA ASP A 353 -8.13 27.74 14.42
C ASP A 353 -7.97 28.86 15.48
N PRO A 354 -8.12 30.14 15.09
CA PRO A 354 -7.85 31.28 15.99
C PRO A 354 -8.77 31.37 17.22
N LEU A 355 -9.90 30.66 17.21
CA LEU A 355 -10.91 30.68 18.27
C LEU A 355 -10.75 29.53 19.28
N LYS A 356 -9.85 28.56 19.04
CA LYS A 356 -9.64 27.45 19.98
C LYS A 356 -8.91 27.92 21.22
N ASN A 357 -9.32 27.38 22.37
CA ASN A 357 -8.65 27.64 23.64
C ASN A 357 -7.29 26.89 23.71
N GLU A 358 -6.46 27.29 24.67
CA GLU A 358 -5.12 26.73 24.88
C GLU A 358 -5.15 25.20 25.14
N GLY A 359 -6.13 24.70 25.90
CA GLY A 359 -6.23 23.27 26.22
C GLY A 359 -6.48 22.39 25.00
N ASP A 360 -7.33 22.84 24.07
CA ASP A 360 -7.61 22.13 22.83
C ASP A 360 -6.42 22.20 21.86
N LEU A 361 -5.76 23.36 21.76
CA LEU A 361 -4.53 23.51 20.96
C LEU A 361 -3.42 22.60 21.49
N SER A 362 -3.22 22.54 22.81
CA SER A 362 -2.25 21.66 23.46
C SER A 362 -2.54 20.18 23.19
N ARG A 363 -3.81 19.76 23.25
CA ARG A 363 -4.23 18.38 22.94
C ARG A 363 -3.99 18.02 21.47
N LEU A 364 -4.36 18.91 20.56
CA LEU A 364 -4.13 18.73 19.11
C LEU A 364 -2.65 18.61 18.80
N ARG A 365 -1.83 19.51 19.36
CA ARG A 365 -0.38 19.48 19.19
C ARG A 365 0.18 18.15 19.68
N SER A 366 -0.13 17.73 20.91
CA SER A 366 0.37 16.46 21.46
C SER A 366 -0.03 15.23 20.65
N SER A 367 -1.19 15.26 19.98
CA SER A 367 -1.59 14.16 19.08
C SER A 367 -0.90 14.20 17.72
N LEU A 368 -0.56 15.38 17.21
CA LEU A 368 0.14 15.54 15.93
C LEU A 368 1.63 15.21 16.05
N VAL A 369 2.25 15.59 17.16
CA VAL A 369 3.68 15.38 17.44
C VAL A 369 3.93 14.16 18.34
N SER A 370 2.94 13.27 18.50
CA SER A 370 3.18 11.99 19.17
C SER A 370 4.04 11.06 18.31
N GLU A 371 4.68 10.08 18.93
CA GLU A 371 5.39 8.99 18.23
C GLU A 371 4.54 8.40 17.09
N THR A 372 3.27 8.12 17.37
CA THR A 372 2.31 7.59 16.38
C THR A 372 1.99 8.57 15.25
N GLY A 373 1.80 9.86 15.57
CA GLY A 373 1.51 10.92 14.60
C GLY A 373 2.69 11.18 13.67
N LEU A 374 3.89 11.30 14.24
CA LEU A 374 5.12 11.52 13.47
C LEU A 374 5.50 10.30 12.65
N ALA A 375 5.39 9.08 13.21
CA ALA A 375 5.63 7.86 12.45
C ALA A 375 4.65 7.71 11.27
N HIS A 376 3.42 8.19 11.39
CA HIS A 376 2.47 8.22 10.28
C HIS A 376 2.91 9.21 9.17
N ILE A 377 3.41 10.39 9.53
CA ILE A 377 3.94 11.37 8.57
C ILE A 377 5.23 10.87 7.92
N ALA A 378 6.14 10.30 8.71
CA ALA A 378 7.38 9.69 8.25
C ALA A 378 7.11 8.59 7.20
N ARG A 379 6.11 7.73 7.43
CA ARG A 379 5.67 6.75 6.42
C ARG A 379 5.13 7.41 5.17
N LYS A 380 4.34 8.49 5.27
CA LYS A 380 3.80 9.17 4.08
C LYS A 380 4.86 9.77 3.15
N ILE A 381 6.04 10.09 3.68
CA ILE A 381 7.19 10.54 2.90
C ILE A 381 8.22 9.42 2.65
N ASP A 382 7.87 8.18 3.02
CA ASP A 382 8.71 6.99 2.89
C ASP A 382 10.09 7.11 3.58
N LEU A 383 10.12 7.80 4.73
CA LEU A 383 11.36 8.11 5.44
C LEU A 383 12.13 6.83 5.84
N GLY A 384 11.40 5.81 6.27
CA GLY A 384 11.94 4.52 6.75
C GLY A 384 12.91 3.86 5.77
N ARG A 385 12.70 4.03 4.46
CA ARG A 385 13.58 3.50 3.41
C ARG A 385 14.98 4.11 3.48
N PHE A 386 15.11 5.38 3.85
CA PHE A 386 16.37 6.13 3.82
C PHE A 386 17.19 6.02 5.10
N ILE A 387 16.61 5.49 6.19
CA ILE A 387 17.27 5.38 7.49
C ILE A 387 18.44 4.39 7.41
N LYS A 388 19.59 4.76 7.95
CA LYS A 388 20.73 3.84 8.08
C LYS A 388 20.58 3.08 9.39
N LEU A 389 20.35 1.78 9.30
CA LEU A 389 20.17 0.87 10.44
C LEU A 389 21.28 -0.18 10.44
N GLY A 390 21.72 -0.59 11.63
CA GLY A 390 22.56 -1.77 11.79
C GLY A 390 21.81 -3.02 11.33
N LYS A 391 22.53 -4.08 10.97
CA LYS A 391 21.96 -5.31 10.38
C LYS A 391 20.89 -5.92 11.29
N GLY A 392 21.16 -6.00 12.59
CA GLY A 392 20.20 -6.56 13.55
C GLY A 392 18.91 -5.72 13.66
N GLU A 393 19.06 -4.39 13.69
CA GLU A 393 17.92 -3.47 13.79
C GLU A 393 17.06 -3.51 12.53
N ALA A 394 17.70 -3.53 11.35
CA ALA A 394 17.03 -3.67 10.06
C ALA A 394 16.25 -4.99 9.95
N LEU A 395 16.86 -6.11 10.36
CA LEU A 395 16.23 -7.44 10.36
C LEU A 395 15.02 -7.52 11.29
N SER A 396 15.03 -6.77 12.39
CA SER A 396 13.91 -6.69 13.34
C SER A 396 12.76 -5.76 12.88
N GLY A 397 12.78 -5.31 11.62
CA GLY A 397 11.77 -4.39 11.09
C GLY A 397 11.95 -2.93 11.52
N GLY A 398 13.16 -2.52 11.94
CA GLY A 398 13.43 -1.18 12.46
C GLY A 398 13.01 -0.04 11.53
N ARG A 399 12.97 -0.27 10.20
CA ARG A 399 12.54 0.72 9.20
C ARG A 399 11.08 1.13 9.31
N ASP A 400 10.26 0.31 9.96
CA ASP A 400 8.82 0.57 10.16
C ASP A 400 8.45 0.72 11.65
N LYS A 401 9.43 0.74 12.58
CA LYS A 401 9.15 0.99 14.01
C LYS A 401 8.75 2.45 14.21
N ASN A 402 7.69 2.67 15.00
CA ASN A 402 7.18 4.02 15.25
C ASN A 402 8.23 4.94 15.88
N SER A 403 8.91 4.47 16.93
CA SER A 403 10.00 5.23 17.58
C SER A 403 11.10 5.66 16.61
N ILE A 404 11.67 4.72 15.84
CA ILE A 404 12.74 5.05 14.89
C ILE A 404 12.26 6.06 13.84
N LEU A 405 11.03 5.91 13.36
CA LEU A 405 10.44 6.81 12.37
C LEU A 405 10.16 8.22 12.94
N SER A 406 9.63 8.32 14.16
CA SER A 406 9.38 9.62 14.81
C SER A 406 10.68 10.36 15.07
N ASP A 407 11.65 9.69 15.69
CA ASP A 407 12.91 10.30 16.12
C ASP A 407 13.70 10.77 14.89
N THR A 408 13.71 9.95 13.83
CA THR A 408 14.35 10.32 12.56
C THR A 408 13.61 11.47 11.87
N PHE A 409 12.28 11.55 11.97
CA PHE A 409 11.53 12.67 11.39
C PHE A 409 11.89 13.99 12.08
N GLU A 410 11.98 13.99 13.41
CA GLU A 410 12.45 15.15 14.17
C GLU A 410 13.88 15.53 13.79
N ALA A 411 14.79 14.54 13.67
CA ALA A 411 16.14 14.79 13.20
C ALA A 411 16.19 15.42 11.80
N VAL A 412 15.31 15.03 10.89
CA VAL A 412 15.19 15.65 9.55
C VAL A 412 14.66 17.08 9.65
N VAL A 413 13.71 17.36 10.54
CA VAL A 413 13.25 18.73 10.82
C VAL A 413 14.40 19.62 11.28
N ALA A 414 15.24 19.13 12.20
CA ALA A 414 16.45 19.83 12.63
C ALA A 414 17.46 20.01 11.49
N ALA A 415 17.63 19.00 10.63
CA ALA A 415 18.53 19.11 9.47
C ALA A 415 18.09 20.24 8.52
N VAL A 416 16.79 20.35 8.20
CA VAL A 416 16.26 21.44 7.37
C VAL A 416 16.42 22.80 8.08
N TYR A 417 16.19 22.84 9.39
CA TYR A 417 16.39 24.05 10.20
C TYR A 417 17.84 24.54 10.14
N LEU A 418 18.82 23.64 10.28
CA LEU A 418 20.24 23.99 10.23
C LEU A 418 20.71 24.40 8.82
N ASP A 419 20.11 23.83 7.78
CA ASP A 419 20.48 24.10 6.39
C ASP A 419 19.85 25.40 5.84
N ALA A 420 18.62 25.75 6.23
CA ALA A 420 17.91 26.91 5.66
C ALA A 420 17.01 27.72 6.62
N GLY A 421 17.03 27.43 7.93
CA GLY A 421 16.33 28.21 8.94
C GLY A 421 14.83 27.95 9.05
N PHE A 422 14.19 28.65 9.99
CA PHE A 422 12.83 28.38 10.44
C PHE A 422 11.77 28.52 9.34
N ASP A 423 11.84 29.55 8.49
CA ASP A 423 10.80 29.79 7.47
C ASP A 423 10.65 28.62 6.49
N ARG A 424 11.76 27.95 6.15
CA ARG A 424 11.74 26.76 5.28
C ARG A 424 11.16 25.55 5.98
N VAL A 425 11.48 25.37 7.26
CA VAL A 425 10.87 24.32 8.07
C VAL A 425 9.37 24.55 8.21
N GLN A 426 8.93 25.77 8.50
CA GLN A 426 7.52 26.11 8.63
C GLN A 426 6.75 25.78 7.35
N ALA A 427 7.28 26.12 6.17
CA ALA A 427 6.68 25.79 4.89
C ALA A 427 6.57 24.26 4.67
N MET A 428 7.64 23.53 4.97
CA MET A 428 7.67 22.07 4.88
C MET A 428 6.65 21.42 5.83
N VAL A 429 6.67 21.79 7.11
CA VAL A 429 5.76 21.27 8.14
C VAL A 429 4.32 21.60 7.77
N ASN A 430 4.02 22.82 7.32
CA ASN A 430 2.66 23.18 6.92
C ASN A 430 2.14 22.26 5.81
N ARG A 431 2.94 22.00 4.78
CA ARG A 431 2.56 21.09 3.69
C ARG A 431 2.31 19.67 4.19
N LEU A 432 3.22 19.13 5.02
CA LEU A 432 3.15 17.75 5.51
C LEU A 432 2.01 17.53 6.51
N PHE A 433 1.75 18.50 7.39
CA PHE A 433 0.77 18.38 8.47
C PHE A 433 -0.64 18.82 8.08
N LYS A 434 -0.84 19.52 6.96
CA LYS A 434 -2.16 20.03 6.54
C LYS A 434 -3.24 18.94 6.49
N LYS A 435 -2.98 17.83 5.79
CA LYS A 435 -3.95 16.73 5.67
C LYS A 435 -4.14 15.97 7.00
N PRO A 436 -3.08 15.52 7.70
CA PRO A 436 -3.20 14.91 9.03
C PRO A 436 -4.01 15.77 10.01
N MET A 437 -3.74 17.08 10.06
CA MET A 437 -4.48 18.02 10.89
C MET A 437 -5.97 18.01 10.53
N GLN A 438 -6.32 18.14 9.25
CA GLN A 438 -7.73 18.10 8.81
C GLN A 438 -8.42 16.79 9.20
N GLN A 439 -7.72 15.66 9.14
CA GLN A 439 -8.26 14.35 9.54
C GLN A 439 -8.49 14.27 11.05
N ILE A 440 -7.56 14.77 11.86
CA ILE A 440 -7.70 14.83 13.33
C ILE A 440 -8.85 15.75 13.71
N LEU A 441 -8.94 16.93 13.07
CA LEU A 441 -10.04 17.88 13.29
C LEU A 441 -11.41 17.32 12.91
N ALA A 442 -11.47 16.48 11.88
CA ALA A 442 -12.69 15.80 11.46
C ALA A 442 -13.02 14.55 12.32
N SER A 443 -12.09 14.09 13.17
CA SER A 443 -12.30 12.89 13.98
C SER A 443 -13.20 13.18 15.18
N ALA A 444 -14.08 12.22 15.50
CA ALA A 444 -15.05 12.34 16.58
C ALA A 444 -14.40 12.51 17.97
N ASP A 445 -13.14 12.11 18.14
CA ASP A 445 -12.39 12.24 19.40
C ASP A 445 -11.99 13.69 19.72
N PHE A 446 -11.96 14.57 18.72
CA PHE A 446 -11.58 15.99 18.87
C PHE A 446 -12.75 16.96 18.79
N ILE A 447 -13.93 16.50 18.38
CA ILE A 447 -15.16 17.26 18.55
C ILE A 447 -15.64 16.97 19.96
N ASP A 448 -15.53 17.95 20.86
CA ASP A 448 -15.95 17.80 22.25
C ASP A 448 -17.48 17.91 22.37
N TYR A 449 -18.16 16.86 21.92
CA TYR A 449 -19.61 16.72 22.02
C TYR A 449 -20.10 16.75 23.46
N LYS A 450 -19.27 16.32 24.43
CA LYS A 450 -19.62 16.36 25.86
C LYS A 450 -19.69 17.81 26.35
N SER A 451 -18.67 18.61 26.10
CA SER A 451 -18.68 20.04 26.46
C SER A 451 -19.76 20.79 25.68
N GLY A 452 -19.88 20.55 24.37
CA GLY A 452 -20.92 21.19 23.55
C GLY A 452 -22.35 20.83 23.99
N LEU A 453 -22.60 19.58 24.38
CA LEU A 453 -23.88 19.17 24.92
C LEU A 453 -24.13 19.76 26.30
N GLN A 454 -23.12 19.86 27.15
CA GLN A 454 -23.25 20.47 28.47
C GLN A 454 -23.60 21.96 28.36
N GLU A 455 -22.94 22.70 27.47
CA GLU A 455 -23.26 24.11 27.19
C GLU A 455 -24.70 24.26 26.66
N PHE A 456 -25.05 23.48 25.62
CA PHE A 456 -26.40 23.48 25.05
C PHE A 456 -27.46 23.16 26.11
N SER A 457 -27.21 22.14 26.92
CA SER A 457 -28.10 21.67 27.98
C SER A 457 -28.29 22.70 29.08
N GLN A 458 -27.20 23.34 29.51
CA GLN A 458 -27.25 24.37 30.55
C GLN A 458 -28.01 25.62 30.06
N GLU A 459 -27.86 25.97 28.78
CA GLU A 459 -28.55 27.11 28.15
C GLU A 459 -30.05 26.84 27.93
N HIS A 460 -30.43 25.65 27.45
CA HIS A 460 -31.81 25.37 27.01
C HIS A 460 -32.67 24.70 28.08
N PHE A 461 -32.07 23.86 28.94
CA PHE A 461 -32.79 23.04 29.92
C PHE A 461 -32.40 23.36 31.37
N GLY A 462 -31.30 24.08 31.60
CA GLY A 462 -30.81 24.43 32.94
C GLY A 462 -30.33 23.24 33.76
N ILE A 463 -30.10 22.08 33.13
CA ILE A 463 -29.64 20.83 33.75
C ILE A 463 -28.34 20.34 33.09
N THR A 464 -27.66 19.40 33.73
CA THR A 464 -26.43 18.78 33.20
C THR A 464 -26.71 17.36 32.70
N PRO A 465 -26.08 16.89 31.60
CA PRO A 465 -26.26 15.53 31.11
C PRO A 465 -25.66 14.48 32.07
N ASP A 466 -26.41 13.40 32.32
CA ASP A 466 -25.98 12.29 33.18
C ASP A 466 -25.43 11.13 32.36
N TYR A 467 -24.18 10.73 32.63
CA TYR A 467 -23.51 9.62 31.95
C TYR A 467 -23.39 8.41 32.87
N ILE A 468 -23.95 7.28 32.45
CA ILE A 468 -24.00 6.03 33.24
C ILE A 468 -23.35 4.91 32.44
N LEU A 469 -22.35 4.24 33.03
CA LEU A 469 -21.76 3.04 32.44
C LEU A 469 -22.78 1.90 32.45
N ALA A 470 -23.24 1.51 31.26
CA ALA A 470 -24.21 0.45 31.08
C ALA A 470 -23.54 -0.93 31.00
N LYS A 471 -22.45 -1.06 30.23
CA LYS A 471 -21.70 -2.32 30.05
C LYS A 471 -20.22 -2.08 29.80
N GLU A 472 -19.43 -3.09 30.13
CA GLU A 472 -18.01 -3.21 29.76
C GLU A 472 -17.78 -4.65 29.25
N LYS A 473 -17.14 -4.81 28.09
CA LYS A 473 -16.88 -6.10 27.45
C LYS A 473 -15.48 -6.14 26.83
N GLY A 474 -14.85 -7.30 26.84
CA GLY A 474 -13.53 -7.54 26.23
C GLY A 474 -12.42 -7.78 27.26
N PRO A 475 -11.26 -8.30 26.82
CA PRO A 475 -10.08 -8.50 27.67
C PRO A 475 -9.47 -7.14 28.08
N ASP A 476 -8.70 -7.08 29.17
CA ASP A 476 -8.20 -5.80 29.72
C ASP A 476 -7.44 -4.92 28.71
N HIS A 477 -6.77 -5.53 27.72
CA HIS A 477 -6.05 -4.84 26.66
C HIS A 477 -6.91 -4.46 25.45
N ASP A 478 -8.19 -4.86 25.40
CA ASP A 478 -9.14 -4.53 24.32
C ASP A 478 -10.59 -4.38 24.84
N LYS A 479 -10.75 -3.60 25.92
CA LYS A 479 -12.06 -3.31 26.51
C LYS A 479 -12.88 -2.36 25.65
N THR A 480 -14.19 -2.61 25.63
CA THR A 480 -15.21 -1.78 25.01
C THR A 480 -16.24 -1.38 26.06
N PHE A 481 -16.47 -0.09 26.18
CA PHE A 481 -17.39 0.53 27.14
C PHE A 481 -18.67 0.97 26.42
N GLU A 482 -19.81 0.74 27.05
CA GLU A 482 -21.14 1.20 26.61
C GLU A 482 -21.66 2.16 27.68
N ILE A 483 -21.90 3.42 27.32
CA ILE A 483 -22.38 4.46 28.23
C ILE A 483 -23.74 4.96 27.76
N CYS A 484 -24.69 5.00 28.68
CA CYS A 484 -25.98 5.65 28.48
C CYS A 484 -25.89 7.09 28.96
N LEU A 485 -26.33 8.02 28.13
CA LEU A 485 -26.52 9.42 28.46
C LEU A 485 -28.01 9.69 28.63
N ASN A 486 -28.37 10.30 29.75
CA ASN A 486 -29.72 10.79 29.99
C ASN A 486 -29.70 12.32 30.12
N LEU A 487 -30.56 12.99 29.35
CA LEU A 487 -30.74 14.42 29.40
C LEU A 487 -32.20 14.78 29.10
N ASP A 488 -32.94 15.22 30.11
CA ASP A 488 -34.38 15.49 30.02
C ASP A 488 -35.16 14.30 29.40
N THR A 489 -35.76 14.49 28.22
CA THR A 489 -36.50 13.46 27.46
C THR A 489 -35.61 12.66 26.51
N VAL A 490 -34.34 13.04 26.34
CA VAL A 490 -33.38 12.39 25.45
C VAL A 490 -32.54 11.37 26.21
N SER A 491 -32.55 10.13 25.72
CA SER A 491 -31.66 9.06 26.20
C SER A 491 -30.93 8.45 25.01
N THR A 492 -29.60 8.45 25.06
CA THR A 492 -28.74 7.90 24.00
C THR A 492 -27.72 6.94 24.58
N THR A 493 -27.25 6.02 23.74
CA THR A 493 -26.19 5.07 24.13
C THR A 493 -25.00 5.23 23.21
N GLY A 494 -23.83 5.44 23.79
CA GLY A 494 -22.54 5.55 23.10
C GLY A 494 -21.63 4.38 23.41
N THR A 495 -20.74 4.04 22.47
CA THR A 495 -19.78 2.95 22.61
C THR A 495 -18.37 3.41 22.27
N GLY A 496 -17.35 2.92 23.00
CA GLY A 496 -15.96 3.30 22.74
C GLY A 496 -14.94 2.39 23.42
N LYS A 497 -13.69 2.45 22.94
CA LYS A 497 -12.55 1.72 23.53
C LYS A 497 -12.07 2.29 24.88
N THR A 498 -12.52 3.50 25.20
CA THR A 498 -12.36 4.12 26.52
C THR A 498 -13.72 4.64 27.00
N LYS A 499 -13.88 4.81 28.31
CA LYS A 499 -15.09 5.45 28.87
C LYS A 499 -15.31 6.83 28.25
N LYS A 500 -14.26 7.63 28.11
CA LYS A 500 -14.32 8.97 27.50
C LYS A 500 -14.85 8.91 26.06
N ALA A 501 -14.37 7.97 25.23
CA ALA A 501 -14.86 7.81 23.86
C ALA A 501 -16.34 7.38 23.82
N ALA A 502 -16.76 6.50 24.72
CA ALA A 502 -18.16 6.10 24.84
C ALA A 502 -19.07 7.26 25.29
N GLU A 503 -18.60 8.13 26.19
CA GLU A 503 -19.31 9.37 26.57
C GLU A 503 -19.44 10.34 25.39
N GLN A 504 -18.37 10.56 24.63
CA GLN A 504 -18.39 11.44 23.46
C GLN A 504 -19.37 10.94 22.38
N ASP A 505 -19.39 9.64 22.10
CA ASP A 505 -20.35 9.06 21.14
C ASP A 505 -21.81 9.18 21.64
N ALA A 506 -22.05 9.01 22.94
CA ALA A 506 -23.38 9.22 23.53
C ALA A 506 -23.82 10.70 23.41
N ALA A 507 -22.90 11.62 23.69
CA ALA A 507 -23.13 13.06 23.60
C ALA A 507 -23.38 13.53 22.16
N ARG A 508 -22.62 13.01 21.20
CA ARG A 508 -22.81 13.26 19.76
C ARG A 508 -24.22 12.87 19.30
N LYS A 509 -24.66 11.67 19.68
CA LYS A 509 -26.01 11.18 19.36
C LYS A 509 -27.08 12.06 20.00
N ALA A 510 -26.88 12.54 21.22
CA ALA A 510 -27.82 13.42 21.90
C ALA A 510 -27.90 14.80 21.23
N LEU A 511 -26.75 15.41 20.89
CA LEU A 511 -26.70 16.66 20.14
C LEU A 511 -27.38 16.55 18.77
N ALA A 512 -27.19 15.45 18.05
CA ALA A 512 -27.84 15.23 16.75
C ALA A 512 -29.38 15.19 16.87
N ILE A 513 -29.91 14.63 17.97
CA ILE A 513 -31.36 14.63 18.25
C ILE A 513 -31.85 16.04 18.61
N LEU A 514 -31.07 16.78 19.39
CA LEU A 514 -31.43 18.09 19.93
C LEU A 514 -31.22 19.25 18.94
N THR A 515 -30.31 19.09 17.97
CA THR A 515 -29.94 20.11 16.98
C THR A 515 -29.86 19.50 15.58
N PRO A 516 -30.96 19.54 14.78
CA PRO A 516 -31.05 18.90 13.46
C PRO A 516 -30.15 19.49 12.34
N LYS A 517 -29.10 20.26 12.66
CA LYS A 517 -28.25 21.00 11.71
C LYS A 517 -26.76 20.57 11.71
N PHE A 518 -26.41 19.44 12.33
CA PHE A 518 -25.02 18.98 12.49
C PHE A 518 -24.60 17.81 11.58
N ASP A 519 -25.31 17.57 10.46
CA ASP A 519 -24.89 16.60 9.42
C ASP A 519 -23.90 17.21 8.41
#